data_AF-A0A9P6A6G8-F1
#
_entry.id   AF-A0A9P6A6G8-F1
#
_cell.length_a   1.000
_cell.length_b   1.000
_cell.length_c   1.000
_cell.angle_alpha   90.00
_cell.angle_beta   90.00
_cell.angle_gamma   90.00
#
_symmetry.space_group_name_H-M   'P 1'
#
loop_
_entity.id
_entity.type
_entity.pdbx_description
1 polymer ?
#
loop_
_entity_poly.entity_id
_entity_poly.type
_entity_poly.pdbx_seq_one_letter_code
_entity_poly.pdbx_strand_id
1 'polypeptide(L)'
;MSHDKLRDPPILSTSCISVAVANSWHFKCEQYFQHRKINESNQVAMVVYNMCDADHQDWLVNCTSNLLKMDFDGYISAFCAQWLPHDWEHTTRRNLLGLSQGSCPFLKFQEEFIAKNGLLMDTVSHMDDAQVMHQLEVAMDKDLT
;
A
#
# COMPACT_ATOMS: atom_id res chain seq x y z
N MET A 1 12.19 -20.96 5.92
CA MET A 1 11.15 -19.94 6.19
C MET A 1 11.64 -19.12 7.38
N SER A 2 12.13 -17.91 7.13
CA SER A 2 12.56 -17.02 8.21
C SER A 2 11.30 -16.54 8.94
N HIS A 3 11.20 -16.78 10.24
CA HIS A 3 10.23 -16.06 11.07
C HIS A 3 10.60 -14.58 10.96
N ASP A 4 9.79 -13.79 10.27
CA ASP A 4 9.91 -12.33 10.32
C ASP A 4 9.83 -11.94 11.79
N LYS A 5 10.96 -11.53 12.35
CA LYS A 5 11.03 -11.06 13.72
C LYS A 5 10.32 -9.72 13.70
N LEU A 6 9.06 -9.71 14.13
CA LEU A 6 8.24 -8.52 14.45
C LEU A 6 8.93 -7.50 15.37
N ARG A 7 10.10 -7.86 15.88
CA ARG A 7 10.99 -7.03 16.66
C ARG A 7 11.85 -6.10 15.81
N ASP A 8 12.22 -6.42 14.59
CA ASP A 8 13.16 -5.56 13.86
C ASP A 8 12.39 -4.50 13.06
N PRO A 9 12.92 -3.26 12.94
CA PRO A 9 12.32 -2.26 12.08
C PRO A 9 12.19 -2.82 10.65
N PRO A 10 11.09 -2.53 9.95
CA PRO A 10 10.95 -2.97 8.56
C PRO A 10 11.99 -2.29 7.68
N ILE A 11 12.40 -2.99 6.63
CA ILE A 11 13.37 -2.51 5.64
C ILE A 11 12.68 -2.42 4.28
N LEU A 12 12.86 -1.28 3.60
CA LEU A 12 12.45 -1.08 2.22
C LEU A 12 13.68 -1.12 1.31
N SER A 13 13.83 -2.22 0.58
CA SER A 13 15.04 -2.51 -0.22
C SER A 13 14.85 -2.38 -1.74
N THR A 14 13.66 -1.99 -2.21
CA THR A 14 13.36 -1.88 -3.65
C THR A 14 13.24 -0.42 -4.07
N SER A 15 13.95 0.01 -5.12
CA SER A 15 13.76 1.34 -5.75
C SER A 15 12.41 1.48 -6.46
N CYS A 16 11.83 0.38 -6.94
CA CYS A 16 10.58 0.40 -7.68
C CYS A 16 9.38 0.34 -6.72
N ILE A 17 8.81 1.50 -6.40
CA ILE A 17 7.64 1.60 -5.51
C ILE A 17 6.35 1.52 -6.34
N SER A 18 5.64 0.40 -6.21
CA SER A 18 4.25 0.28 -6.62
C SER A 18 3.32 0.59 -5.45
N VAL A 19 2.02 0.76 -5.72
CA VAL A 19 1.00 0.96 -4.67
C VAL A 19 1.01 -0.21 -3.68
N ALA A 20 1.19 -1.44 -4.16
CA ALA A 20 1.30 -2.62 -3.30
C ALA A 20 2.53 -2.58 -2.39
N VAL A 21 3.66 -2.09 -2.89
CA VAL A 21 4.88 -1.91 -2.10
C VAL A 21 4.68 -0.82 -1.05
N ALA A 22 4.05 0.31 -1.42
CA ALA A 22 3.74 1.40 -0.51
C ALA A 22 2.81 0.95 0.63
N ASN A 23 1.73 0.23 0.32
CA ASN A 23 0.82 -0.31 1.34
C ASN A 23 1.50 -1.36 2.20
N SER A 24 2.36 -2.21 1.62
CA SER A 24 3.14 -3.18 2.39
C SER A 24 4.12 -2.50 3.35
N TRP A 25 4.77 -1.42 2.90
CA TRP A 25 5.64 -0.60 3.74
C TRP A 25 4.87 0.03 4.89
N HIS A 26 3.76 0.71 4.59
CA HIS A 26 2.87 1.31 5.57
C HIS A 26 2.46 0.30 6.65
N PHE A 27 1.89 -0.84 6.25
CA PHE A 27 1.43 -1.89 7.15
C PHE A 27 2.55 -2.47 8.03
N LYS A 28 3.74 -2.72 7.46
CA LYS A 28 4.87 -3.25 8.23
C LYS A 28 5.40 -2.25 9.26
N CYS A 29 5.38 -0.96 8.95
CA CYS A 29 5.72 0.10 9.90
C CYS A 29 4.71 0.15 11.05
N GLU A 30 3.40 0.15 10.76
CA GLU A 30 2.36 0.11 11.79
C GLU A 30 2.49 -1.11 12.70
N GLN A 31 2.69 -2.29 12.11
CA GLN A 31 2.87 -3.53 12.85
C GLN A 31 4.07 -3.45 13.79
N TYR A 32 5.18 -2.87 13.32
CA TYR A 32 6.37 -2.63 14.13
C TYR A 32 6.09 -1.65 15.27
N PHE A 33 5.41 -0.52 15.00
CA PHE A 33 5.06 0.47 16.02
C PHE A 33 4.16 -0.10 17.12
N GLN A 34 3.12 -0.85 16.73
CA GLN A 34 2.22 -1.50 17.68
C GLN A 34 2.95 -2.54 18.53
N HIS A 35 3.76 -3.39 17.90
CA HIS A 35 4.51 -4.43 18.62
C HIS A 35 5.54 -3.84 19.58
N ARG A 36 6.20 -2.75 19.21
CA ARG A 36 7.21 -2.05 20.02
C ARG A 36 6.65 -1.01 20.97
N LYS A 37 5.36 -0.67 20.85
CA LYS A 37 4.71 0.43 21.58
C LYS A 37 5.44 1.76 21.39
N ILE A 38 5.78 2.07 20.14
CA ILE A 38 6.48 3.30 19.78
C ILE A 38 5.50 4.47 19.85
N ASN A 39 5.87 5.51 20.60
CA ASN A 39 5.12 6.77 20.65
C ASN A 39 5.05 7.41 19.27
N GLU A 40 3.90 7.98 18.92
CA GLU A 40 3.63 8.64 17.63
C GLU A 40 4.74 9.63 17.24
N SER A 41 5.19 10.45 18.18
CA SER A 41 6.27 11.44 17.96
C SER A 41 7.63 10.85 17.56
N ASN A 42 7.84 9.54 17.76
CA ASN A 42 9.07 8.84 17.43
C ASN A 42 8.92 7.91 16.22
N GLN A 43 7.71 7.65 15.72
CA GLN A 43 7.44 6.63 14.71
C GLN A 43 8.28 6.83 13.45
N VAL A 44 8.21 8.01 12.84
CA VAL A 44 8.95 8.32 11.61
C VAL A 44 10.46 8.14 11.81
N ALA A 45 11.01 8.65 12.92
CA ALA A 45 12.43 8.53 13.23
C ALA A 45 12.91 7.07 13.33
N MET A 46 12.04 6.14 13.70
CA MET A 46 12.37 4.72 13.83
C MET A 46 12.42 3.95 12.51
N VAL A 47 11.80 4.46 11.44
CA VAL A 47 11.66 3.74 10.16
C VAL A 47 12.25 4.46 8.96
N VAL A 48 12.35 5.79 9.00
CA VAL A 48 12.74 6.62 7.85
C VAL A 48 14.12 6.25 7.30
N TYR A 49 15.06 5.85 8.15
CA TYR A 49 16.41 5.44 7.73
C TYR A 49 16.50 4.01 7.19
N ASN A 50 15.41 3.23 7.23
CA ASN A 50 15.41 1.85 6.74
C ASN A 50 14.94 1.74 5.28
N MET A 51 14.83 2.87 4.58
CA MET A 51 14.73 2.91 3.13
C MET A 51 16.15 2.79 2.56
N CYS A 52 16.57 1.56 2.27
CA CYS A 52 17.97 1.22 2.05
C CYS A 52 18.44 1.30 0.59
N ASP A 53 17.53 1.49 -0.36
CA ASP A 53 17.89 1.68 -1.77
C ASP A 53 18.58 3.04 -2.00
N ALA A 54 19.50 3.10 -2.98
CA ALA A 54 20.29 4.30 -3.26
C ALA A 54 19.42 5.52 -3.62
N ASP A 55 18.37 5.32 -4.42
CA ASP A 55 17.48 6.42 -4.84
C ASP A 55 16.71 6.99 -3.63
N HIS A 56 16.36 6.14 -2.67
CA HIS A 56 15.74 6.57 -1.41
C HIS A 56 16.70 7.35 -0.53
N GLN A 57 17.97 6.94 -0.46
CA GLN A 57 18.98 7.63 0.34
C GLN A 57 19.22 9.06 -0.13
N ASP A 58 19.24 9.28 -1.45
CA ASP A 58 19.36 10.64 -2.01
C ASP A 58 18.16 11.52 -1.64
N TRP A 59 16.95 10.97 -1.68
CA TRP A 59 15.75 11.68 -1.21
C TRP A 59 15.84 11.99 0.29
N LEU A 60 16.26 11.03 1.11
CA LEU A 60 16.44 11.21 2.55
C LEU A 60 17.42 12.34 2.86
N VAL A 61 18.59 12.40 2.21
CA VAL A 61 19.58 13.46 2.45
C VAL A 61 18.96 14.85 2.28
N ASN A 62 18.04 15.01 1.34
CA ASN A 62 17.41 16.29 1.04
C ASN A 62 16.16 16.60 1.88
N CYS A 63 15.45 15.57 2.36
CA CYS A 63 14.12 15.75 2.95
C CYS A 63 14.00 15.31 4.42
N THR A 64 14.98 14.62 5.00
CA THR A 64 14.90 14.00 6.34
C THR A 64 14.49 14.99 7.43
N SER A 65 15.01 16.22 7.42
CA SER A 65 14.68 17.22 8.44
C SER A 65 13.21 17.65 8.43
N ASN A 66 12.54 17.55 7.27
CA ASN A 66 11.11 17.78 7.14
C ASN A 66 10.33 16.51 7.48
N LEU A 67 10.77 15.35 6.99
CA LEU A 67 10.11 14.07 7.26
C LEU A 67 10.03 13.78 8.77
N LEU A 68 11.12 14.02 9.52
CA LEU A 68 11.16 13.80 10.97
C LEU A 68 10.22 14.70 11.79
N LYS A 69 9.63 15.74 11.19
CA LYS A 69 8.65 16.62 11.85
C LYS A 69 7.22 16.20 11.57
N MET A 70 7.01 15.30 10.61
CA MET A 70 5.70 14.78 10.26
C MET A 70 5.27 13.74 11.29
N ASP A 71 3.96 13.61 11.46
CA ASP A 71 3.39 12.36 11.95
C ASP A 71 3.58 11.25 10.91
N PHE A 72 3.22 10.04 11.28
CA PHE A 72 3.44 8.89 10.41
C PHE A 72 2.58 8.95 9.13
N ASP A 73 1.34 9.42 9.21
CA ASP A 73 0.44 9.59 8.07
C ASP A 73 0.97 10.64 7.07
N GLY A 74 1.50 11.75 7.58
CA GLY A 74 2.15 12.77 6.76
C GLY A 74 3.41 12.23 6.07
N TYR A 75 4.20 11.41 6.76
CA TYR A 75 5.35 10.72 6.17
C TYR A 75 4.93 9.76 5.05
N ILE A 76 3.91 8.92 5.27
CA ILE A 76 3.40 7.98 4.24
C ILE A 76 2.86 8.75 3.03
N SER A 77 2.14 9.86 3.26
CA SER A 77 1.64 10.72 2.19
C SER A 77 2.79 11.32 1.36
N ALA A 78 3.84 11.82 2.01
CA ALA A 78 5.03 12.35 1.33
C ALA A 78 5.79 11.26 0.57
N PHE A 79 5.91 10.06 1.14
CA PHE A 79 6.51 8.90 0.51
C PHE A 79 5.75 8.49 -0.76
N CYS A 80 4.43 8.34 -0.67
CA CYS A 80 3.59 8.01 -1.84
C CYS A 80 3.66 9.10 -2.91
N ALA A 81 3.63 10.38 -2.54
CA ALA A 81 3.73 11.49 -3.48
C ALA A 81 5.08 11.55 -4.23
N GLN A 82 6.16 11.10 -3.58
CA GLN A 82 7.50 11.08 -4.19
C GLN A 82 7.65 9.94 -5.20
N TRP A 83 7.10 8.75 -4.90
CA TRP A 83 7.45 7.53 -5.63
C TRP A 83 6.33 6.94 -6.49
N LEU A 84 5.06 7.23 -6.17
CA LEU A 84 3.96 6.77 -7.02
C LEU A 84 3.72 7.76 -8.17
N PRO A 85 3.35 7.26 -9.37
CA PRO A 85 2.90 8.13 -10.46
C PRO A 85 1.76 9.04 -10.01
N HIS A 86 1.73 10.29 -10.47
CA HIS A 86 0.68 11.25 -10.07
C HIS A 86 -0.76 10.73 -10.29
N ASP A 87 -0.97 9.89 -11.31
CA ASP A 87 -2.27 9.30 -11.64
C ASP A 87 -2.46 7.87 -11.09
N TRP A 88 -1.66 7.44 -10.12
CA TRP A 88 -1.67 6.07 -9.60
C TRP A 88 -3.06 5.64 -9.12
N GLU A 89 -3.81 6.52 -8.42
CA GLU A 89 -5.13 6.20 -7.89
C GLU A 89 -6.10 5.96 -9.04
N HIS A 90 -6.13 6.87 -10.01
CA HIS A 90 -6.98 6.76 -11.19
C HIS A 90 -6.63 5.53 -12.04
N THR A 91 -5.35 5.24 -12.24
CA THR A 91 -4.89 4.07 -12.99
C THR A 91 -5.22 2.77 -12.24
N THR A 92 -5.07 2.74 -10.92
CA THR A 92 -5.44 1.58 -10.07
C THR A 92 -6.95 1.33 -10.10
N ARG A 93 -7.77 2.38 -9.93
CA ARG A 93 -9.23 2.30 -10.03
C ARG A 93 -9.69 1.83 -11.41
N ARG A 94 -9.10 2.36 -12.48
CA ARG A 94 -9.43 1.94 -13.86
C ARG A 94 -9.11 0.45 -14.07
N ASN A 95 -7.96 0.00 -13.57
CA ASN A 95 -7.56 -1.40 -13.66
C ASN A 95 -8.47 -2.32 -12.83
N LEU A 96 -8.96 -1.87 -11.68
CA LEU A 96 -9.94 -2.58 -10.85
C LEU A 96 -11.28 -2.72 -11.59
N LEU A 97 -11.81 -1.60 -12.12
CA LEU A 97 -13.06 -1.57 -12.88
C LEU A 97 -13.01 -2.35 -14.20
N GLY A 98 -11.80 -2.53 -14.75
CA GLY A 98 -11.57 -3.33 -15.95
C GLY A 98 -11.42 -4.83 -15.70
N LEU A 99 -11.45 -5.28 -14.45
CA LEU A 99 -11.40 -6.72 -14.16
C LEU A 99 -12.71 -7.40 -14.57
N SER A 100 -12.60 -8.61 -15.10
CA SER A 100 -13.71 -9.50 -15.43
C SER A 100 -13.37 -10.92 -15.02
N GLN A 101 -14.37 -11.72 -14.62
CA GLN A 101 -14.14 -13.12 -14.24
C GLN A 101 -13.51 -13.92 -15.40
N GLY A 102 -14.04 -13.76 -16.62
CA GLY A 102 -13.66 -14.56 -17.78
C GLY A 102 -13.70 -16.07 -17.46
N SER A 103 -12.64 -16.80 -17.82
CA SER A 103 -12.53 -18.23 -17.55
C SER A 103 -12.00 -18.58 -16.14
N CYS A 104 -11.83 -17.60 -15.26
CA CYS A 104 -11.28 -17.81 -13.91
C CYS A 104 -12.39 -18.32 -12.96
N PRO A 105 -12.10 -19.24 -12.02
CA PRO A 105 -13.03 -19.53 -10.94
C PRO A 105 -13.41 -18.27 -10.17
N PHE A 106 -14.70 -18.11 -9.83
CA PHE A 106 -15.22 -16.92 -9.17
C PHE A 106 -14.42 -16.54 -7.92
N LEU A 107 -14.06 -17.51 -7.08
CA LEU A 107 -13.32 -17.24 -5.84
C LEU A 107 -11.98 -16.55 -6.10
N LYS A 108 -11.23 -16.98 -7.13
CA LYS A 108 -9.94 -16.38 -7.47
C LYS A 108 -10.11 -14.99 -8.08
N PHE A 109 -11.15 -14.80 -8.88
CA PHE A 109 -11.53 -13.47 -9.39
C PHE A 109 -11.90 -12.51 -8.25
N GLN A 110 -12.72 -12.96 -7.30
CA GLN A 110 -13.11 -12.19 -6.12
C GLN A 110 -11.90 -11.81 -5.27
N GLU A 111 -10.99 -12.75 -5.01
CA GLU A 111 -9.73 -12.48 -4.29
C GLU A 111 -8.88 -11.41 -4.98
N GLU A 112 -8.74 -11.49 -6.30
CA GLU A 112 -7.99 -10.48 -7.07
C GLU A 112 -8.67 -9.11 -7.02
N PHE A 113 -10.00 -9.06 -7.14
CA PHE A 113 -10.78 -7.83 -7.07
C PHE A 113 -10.62 -7.17 -5.70
N ILE A 114 -10.80 -7.93 -4.61
CA ILE A 114 -10.64 -7.44 -3.23
C ILE A 114 -9.20 -6.97 -3.00
N ALA A 115 -8.20 -7.72 -3.45
CA ALA A 115 -6.79 -7.34 -3.31
C ALA A 115 -6.48 -6.02 -4.02
N LYS A 116 -6.99 -5.80 -5.24
CA LYS A 116 -6.84 -4.53 -5.96
C LYS A 116 -7.64 -3.39 -5.33
N ASN A 117 -8.85 -3.65 -4.82
CA ASN A 117 -9.61 -2.65 -4.07
C ASN A 117 -8.90 -2.22 -2.79
N GLY A 118 -8.21 -3.15 -2.12
CA GLY A 118 -7.37 -2.88 -0.96
C GLY A 118 -6.17 -1.96 -1.26
N LEU A 119 -5.73 -1.86 -2.53
CA LEU A 119 -4.71 -0.89 -2.93
C LEU A 119 -5.21 0.56 -2.88
N LEU A 120 -6.53 0.76 -2.90
CA LEU A 120 -7.18 2.07 -2.87
C LEU A 120 -7.63 2.45 -1.46
N MET A 121 -7.32 1.66 -0.43
CA MET A 121 -7.67 1.97 0.96
C MET A 121 -7.21 3.40 1.34
N ASP A 122 -8.02 4.09 2.14
CA ASP A 122 -7.85 5.49 2.53
C ASP A 122 -7.93 6.53 1.40
N THR A 123 -8.30 6.11 0.19
CA THR A 123 -8.65 7.02 -0.91
C THR A 123 -10.16 7.10 -1.12
N VAL A 124 -10.62 8.16 -1.79
CA VAL A 124 -12.02 8.27 -2.25
C VAL A 124 -12.36 7.23 -3.32
N SER A 125 -11.36 6.57 -3.90
CA SER A 125 -11.53 5.54 -4.90
C SER A 125 -11.77 4.14 -4.34
N HIS A 126 -11.58 3.94 -3.04
CA HIS A 126 -11.91 2.67 -2.38
C HIS A 126 -13.40 2.36 -2.50
N MET A 127 -13.73 1.11 -2.83
CA MET A 127 -15.10 0.65 -2.85
C MET A 127 -15.48 0.02 -1.51
N ASP A 128 -16.65 0.38 -1.00
CA ASP A 128 -17.26 -0.32 0.14
C ASP A 128 -17.80 -1.71 -0.26
N ASP A 129 -18.20 -2.51 0.73
CA ASP A 129 -18.69 -3.88 0.50
C ASP A 129 -19.88 -3.94 -0.47
N ALA A 130 -20.79 -2.95 -0.42
CA ALA A 130 -21.96 -2.92 -1.30
C ALA A 130 -21.54 -2.63 -2.76
N GLN A 131 -20.63 -1.69 -2.95
CA GLN A 131 -20.04 -1.37 -4.25
C GLN A 131 -19.23 -2.55 -4.79
N VAL A 132 -18.44 -3.22 -3.95
CA VAL A 132 -17.68 -4.41 -4.34
C VAL A 132 -18.63 -5.51 -4.79
N MET A 133 -19.66 -5.86 -4.01
CA MET A 133 -20.65 -6.88 -4.39
C MET A 133 -21.30 -6.54 -5.73
N HIS A 134 -21.74 -5.30 -5.90
CA HIS A 134 -22.34 -4.85 -7.16
C HIS A 134 -21.38 -4.97 -8.35
N GLN A 135 -20.11 -4.59 -8.19
CA GLN A 135 -19.12 -4.71 -9.27
C GLN A 135 -18.79 -6.17 -9.59
N LEU A 136 -18.69 -7.04 -8.59
CA LEU A 136 -18.50 -8.47 -8.81
C LEU A 136 -19.64 -9.06 -9.63
N GLU A 137 -20.90 -8.74 -9.31
CA GLU A 137 -22.08 -9.19 -10.08
C GLU A 137 -22.04 -8.73 -11.54
N VAL A 138 -21.63 -7.48 -11.80
CA VAL A 138 -21.53 -6.93 -13.14
C VAL A 138 -20.41 -7.59 -13.96
N ALA A 139 -19.30 -7.96 -13.31
CA ALA A 139 -18.09 -8.48 -13.92
C ALA A 139 -18.03 -10.02 -14.00
N MET A 140 -19.02 -10.71 -13.41
CA MET A 140 -19.18 -12.16 -13.50
C MET A 140 -19.52 -12.61 -14.92
N ASP A 141 -19.02 -13.78 -15.29
CA ASP A 141 -19.41 -14.43 -16.54
C ASP A 141 -20.79 -15.07 -16.38
N LYS A 142 -21.74 -14.69 -17.23
CA LYS A 142 -23.14 -15.16 -17.18
C LYS A 142 -23.28 -16.63 -17.54
N ASP A 143 -22.29 -17.20 -18.22
CA ASP A 143 -22.31 -18.59 -18.67
C ASP A 143 -21.75 -19.58 -17.62
N LEU A 144 -21.29 -19.07 -16.46
CA LEU A 144 -20.71 -19.86 -15.36
C LEU A 144 -21.57 -19.87 -14.07
N THR A 145 -22.80 -19.36 -14.14
CA THR A 145 -23.80 -19.40 -13.04
C THR A 145 -24.77 -20.55 -13.14
#